data_AF-A0A7L1WKG3-F1
#
_entry.id   AF-A0A7L1WKG3-F1
#
_cell.length_a   1.000
_cell.length_b   1.000
_cell.length_c   1.000
_cell.angle_alpha   90.00
_cell.angle_beta   90.00
_cell.angle_gamma   90.00
#
_symmetry.space_group_name_H-M   'P 1'
#
loop_
_entity.id
_entity.type
_entity.pdbx_description
1 polymer ?
#
loop_
_entity_poly.entity_id
_entity_poly.type
_entity_poly.pdbx_seq_one_letter_code
_entity_poly.pdbx_strand_id
1 'polypeptide(L)'
;PAQHREPLQAEFPRKKDSVQRWELLRTRLERARGRAAASAPSFADWEVMLQFCFPRLDINVSKGLGHLLKSPFSVHPKTGRVSVPLDLQRLEQFDPFAVPTITSLCQELDTAGSDGEQEDVGETEPKRRTRDYKKTSLAPYVRIFEQFVEGMESARRGERIRRSDLQGDF
;
A
#
# COMPACT_ATOMS: atom_id res chain seq x y z
N PRO A 1 -26.82 19.02 -11.29
CA PRO A 1 -26.67 20.25 -12.11
C PRO A 1 -27.00 20.00 -13.60
N ALA A 2 -28.29 19.97 -13.95
CA ALA A 2 -28.74 19.78 -15.34
C ALA A 2 -28.23 20.91 -16.28
N GLN A 3 -28.09 22.12 -15.75
CA GLN A 3 -27.68 23.32 -16.48
C GLN A 3 -26.30 23.24 -17.17
N HIS A 4 -25.40 22.37 -16.71
CA HIS A 4 -24.06 22.21 -17.31
C HIS A 4 -23.99 21.04 -18.29
N ARG A 5 -25.00 20.15 -18.28
CA ARG A 5 -24.96 18.89 -19.03
C ARG A 5 -24.97 19.12 -20.55
N GLU A 6 -25.94 19.87 -21.05
CA GLU A 6 -26.08 20.12 -22.49
C GLU A 6 -24.86 20.89 -23.07
N PRO A 7 -24.35 21.96 -22.44
CA PRO A 7 -23.15 22.65 -22.94
C PRO A 7 -21.89 21.77 -22.93
N LEU A 8 -21.72 20.94 -21.89
CA LEU A 8 -20.58 20.01 -21.83
C LEU A 8 -20.72 18.93 -22.91
N GLN A 9 -21.92 18.36 -23.11
CA GLN A 9 -22.17 17.36 -24.15
C GLN A 9 -21.93 17.90 -25.56
N ALA A 10 -22.30 19.15 -25.84
CA ALA A 10 -22.07 19.77 -27.15
C ALA A 10 -20.58 20.04 -27.44
N GLU A 11 -19.78 20.31 -26.41
CA GLU A 11 -18.39 20.76 -26.57
C GLU A 11 -17.34 19.68 -26.34
N PHE A 12 -17.64 18.64 -25.56
CA PHE A 12 -16.72 17.52 -25.34
C PHE A 12 -16.26 16.83 -26.63
N PRO A 13 -17.13 16.61 -27.64
CA PRO A 13 -16.71 16.06 -28.93
C PRO A 13 -15.73 16.96 -29.69
N ARG A 14 -15.74 18.27 -29.42
CA ARG A 14 -14.83 19.25 -30.04
C ARG A 14 -13.46 19.30 -29.36
N LYS A 15 -13.23 18.55 -28.28
CA LYS A 15 -11.97 18.48 -27.55
C LYS A 15 -11.20 17.21 -27.89
N LYS A 16 -9.89 17.36 -28.10
CA LYS A 16 -9.00 16.31 -28.62
C LYS A 16 -8.81 15.14 -27.64
N ASP A 17 -8.68 15.44 -26.35
CA ASP A 17 -8.33 14.46 -25.32
C ASP A 17 -9.05 14.72 -24.00
N SER A 18 -8.87 13.82 -23.03
CA SER A 18 -9.46 13.91 -21.69
C SER A 18 -8.96 15.13 -20.91
N VAL A 19 -7.71 15.54 -21.11
CA VAL A 19 -7.11 16.71 -20.43
C VAL A 19 -7.86 17.99 -20.82
N GLN A 20 -8.10 18.19 -22.12
CA GLN A 20 -8.85 19.34 -22.61
C GLN A 20 -10.31 19.34 -22.17
N ARG A 21 -10.96 18.15 -22.11
CA ARG A 21 -12.33 18.01 -21.62
C ARG A 21 -12.44 18.33 -20.13
N TRP A 22 -11.47 17.86 -19.35
CA TRP A 22 -11.39 18.13 -17.91
C TRP A 22 -11.19 19.62 -17.63
N GLU A 23 -10.28 20.28 -18.36
CA GLU A 23 -10.05 21.72 -18.24
C GLU A 23 -11.31 22.53 -18.52
N LEU A 24 -12.04 22.18 -19.59
CA LEU A 24 -13.31 22.81 -19.94
C LEU A 24 -14.35 22.66 -18.82
N LEU A 25 -14.46 21.47 -18.22
CA LEU A 25 -15.37 21.19 -17.12
C LEU A 25 -15.01 22.03 -15.88
N ARG A 26 -13.74 22.02 -15.46
CA ARG A 26 -13.26 22.77 -14.28
C ARG A 26 -13.52 24.26 -14.44
N THR A 27 -13.05 24.84 -15.55
CA THR A 27 -13.21 26.27 -15.84
C THR A 27 -14.69 26.68 -15.79
N ARG A 28 -15.60 25.85 -16.30
CA ARG A 28 -17.05 26.13 -16.25
C ARG A 28 -17.60 26.13 -14.82
N LEU A 29 -17.25 25.12 -14.04
CA LEU A 29 -17.74 24.97 -12.67
C LEU A 29 -17.16 26.05 -11.75
N GLU A 30 -15.90 26.44 -11.93
CA GLU A 30 -15.27 27.55 -11.22
C GLU A 30 -15.96 28.90 -11.52
N ARG A 31 -16.24 29.18 -12.79
CA ARG A 31 -17.01 30.38 -13.18
C ARG A 31 -18.41 30.38 -12.59
N ALA A 32 -19.08 29.23 -12.57
CA ALA A 32 -20.40 29.09 -11.97
C ALA A 32 -20.33 29.35 -10.45
N ARG A 33 -19.28 28.85 -9.78
CA ARG A 33 -19.02 29.06 -8.35
C ARG A 33 -18.81 30.55 -8.01
N GLY A 34 -18.05 31.29 -8.83
CA GLY A 34 -17.80 32.72 -8.63
C GLY A 34 -19.00 33.64 -8.89
N ARG A 35 -20.02 33.19 -9.63
CA ARG A 35 -21.24 33.96 -9.94
C ARG A 35 -22.42 33.64 -9.03
N ALA A 36 -22.27 32.66 -8.15
CA ALA A 36 -23.34 32.11 -7.33
C ALA A 36 -23.65 32.99 -6.11
N ALA A 37 -24.17 34.20 -6.34
CA ALA A 37 -24.67 35.06 -5.25
C ALA A 37 -26.07 34.64 -4.73
N ALA A 38 -26.78 33.76 -5.46
CA ALA A 38 -28.16 33.37 -5.14
C ALA A 38 -28.43 31.83 -5.16
N SER A 39 -27.44 31.00 -5.47
CA SER A 39 -27.58 29.52 -5.47
C SER A 39 -26.40 28.87 -4.78
N ALA A 40 -26.57 27.66 -4.23
CA ALA A 40 -25.46 26.92 -3.66
C ALA A 40 -24.33 26.69 -4.70
N PRO A 41 -23.06 26.94 -4.37
CA PRO A 41 -21.93 26.68 -5.27
C PRO A 41 -21.84 25.20 -5.63
N SER A 42 -21.56 24.90 -6.91
CA SER A 42 -21.37 23.52 -7.36
C SER A 42 -19.92 23.07 -7.13
N PHE A 43 -19.75 21.90 -6.51
CA PHE A 43 -18.47 21.23 -6.29
C PHE A 43 -18.34 19.94 -7.12
N ALA A 44 -19.04 19.87 -8.25
CA ALA A 44 -19.11 18.67 -9.07
C ALA A 44 -17.74 18.22 -9.62
N ASP A 45 -16.80 19.15 -9.81
CA ASP A 45 -15.39 18.86 -10.10
C ASP A 45 -14.74 18.04 -8.99
N TRP A 46 -14.88 18.47 -7.73
CA TRP A 46 -14.38 17.74 -6.56
C TRP A 46 -15.10 16.41 -6.36
N GLU A 47 -16.42 16.37 -6.52
CA GLU A 47 -17.21 15.14 -6.41
C GLU A 47 -16.77 14.10 -7.45
N VAL A 48 -16.48 14.53 -8.69
CA VAL A 48 -15.92 13.64 -9.73
C VAL A 48 -14.53 13.15 -9.33
N MET A 49 -13.65 14.04 -8.85
CA MET A 49 -12.31 13.62 -8.39
C MET A 49 -12.41 12.60 -7.25
N LEU A 50 -13.27 12.82 -6.26
CA LEU A 50 -13.49 11.90 -5.15
C LEU A 50 -14.07 10.56 -5.64
N GLN A 51 -15.07 10.59 -6.51
CA GLN A 51 -15.70 9.38 -7.03
C GLN A 51 -14.72 8.46 -7.78
N PHE A 52 -13.74 9.05 -8.48
CA PHE A 52 -12.77 8.31 -9.28
C PHE A 52 -11.46 7.99 -8.55
N CYS A 53 -11.01 8.85 -7.62
CA CYS A 53 -9.68 8.75 -7.02
C CYS A 53 -9.70 8.44 -5.52
N PHE A 54 -10.81 8.65 -4.80
CA PHE A 54 -10.87 8.38 -3.38
C PHE A 54 -10.93 6.86 -3.11
N PRO A 55 -10.21 6.33 -2.11
CA PRO A 55 -10.25 4.91 -1.80
C PRO A 55 -11.64 4.44 -1.39
N ARG A 56 -12.10 3.33 -1.98
CA ARG A 56 -13.34 2.67 -1.60
C ARG A 56 -13.08 1.78 -0.41
N LEU A 57 -13.57 2.17 0.76
CA LEU A 57 -13.36 1.43 2.00
C LEU A 57 -14.40 0.32 2.14
N ASP A 58 -13.94 -0.92 2.33
CA ASP A 58 -14.82 -2.00 2.75
C ASP A 58 -15.12 -1.85 4.23
N ILE A 59 -16.33 -1.36 4.52
CA ILE A 59 -16.72 -1.03 5.89
C ILE A 59 -16.74 -2.27 6.80
N ASN A 60 -16.94 -3.47 6.25
CA ASN A 60 -17.07 -4.68 7.06
C ASN A 60 -15.72 -5.16 7.61
N VAL A 61 -14.61 -4.74 7.00
CA VAL A 61 -13.26 -5.10 7.51
C VAL A 61 -12.85 -4.26 8.72
N SER A 62 -13.50 -3.11 8.95
CA SER A 62 -13.12 -2.16 10.03
C SER A 62 -14.17 -2.01 11.13
N LYS A 63 -15.40 -2.50 10.95
CA LYS A 63 -16.49 -2.34 11.93
C LYS A 63 -16.40 -3.25 13.16
N GLY A 64 -15.93 -4.48 12.98
CA GLY A 64 -15.99 -5.52 14.00
C GLY A 64 -14.60 -5.96 14.46
N LEU A 65 -14.43 -6.19 15.76
CA LEU A 65 -13.17 -6.65 16.35
C LEU A 65 -12.83 -8.11 16.00
N GLY A 66 -13.81 -8.91 15.60
CA GLY A 66 -13.64 -10.34 15.25
C GLY A 66 -13.29 -10.60 13.78
N HIS A 67 -13.01 -9.56 12.99
CA HIS A 67 -12.71 -9.74 11.57
C HIS A 67 -11.32 -10.36 11.36
N LEU A 68 -11.26 -11.46 10.61
CA LEU A 68 -10.01 -12.13 10.26
C LEU A 68 -9.41 -11.51 9.01
N LEU A 69 -8.17 -11.02 9.12
CA LEU A 69 -7.40 -10.51 8.00
C LEU A 69 -6.27 -11.46 7.63
N LYS A 70 -5.81 -11.35 6.40
CA LYS A 70 -4.66 -12.11 5.90
C LYS A 70 -3.40 -11.73 6.69
N SER A 71 -2.65 -12.74 7.12
CA SER A 71 -1.36 -12.52 7.79
C SER A 71 -0.32 -11.94 6.81
N PRO A 72 0.53 -10.98 7.23
CA PRO A 72 1.72 -10.60 6.48
C PRO A 72 2.57 -11.82 6.11
N PHE A 73 3.25 -11.74 4.97
CA PHE A 73 4.06 -12.80 4.36
C PHE A 73 3.32 -14.08 3.96
N SER A 74 1.97 -14.11 4.04
CA SER A 74 1.18 -15.21 3.48
C SER A 74 1.29 -15.25 1.95
N VAL A 75 1.34 -16.46 1.38
CA VAL A 75 1.32 -16.70 -0.07
C VAL A 75 -0.12 -16.62 -0.58
N HIS A 76 -0.35 -15.82 -1.61
CA HIS A 76 -1.66 -15.75 -2.27
C HIS A 76 -1.87 -17.00 -3.16
N PRO A 77 -2.92 -17.81 -2.95
CA PRO A 77 -3.02 -19.14 -3.55
C PRO A 77 -3.10 -19.12 -5.08
N LYS A 78 -3.74 -18.10 -5.66
CA LYS A 78 -3.91 -18.02 -7.12
C LYS A 78 -2.70 -17.42 -7.87
N THR A 79 -1.90 -16.60 -7.20
CA THR A 79 -0.83 -15.84 -7.86
C THR A 79 0.56 -16.28 -7.41
N GLY A 80 0.66 -17.07 -6.34
CA GLY A 80 1.92 -17.45 -5.72
C GLY A 80 2.68 -16.29 -5.06
N ARG A 81 2.18 -15.04 -5.16
CA ARG A 81 2.87 -13.86 -4.63
C ARG A 81 2.79 -13.80 -3.11
N VAL A 82 3.89 -13.37 -2.49
CA VAL A 82 3.97 -13.15 -1.05
C VAL A 82 3.30 -11.83 -0.67
N SER A 83 2.52 -11.82 0.41
CA SER A 83 1.88 -10.59 0.93
C SER A 83 2.90 -9.74 1.69
N VAL A 84 3.68 -8.95 0.96
CA VAL A 84 4.80 -8.17 1.49
C VAL A 84 4.38 -6.83 2.12
N PRO A 85 5.09 -6.34 3.15
CA PRO A 85 4.94 -4.97 3.63
C PRO A 85 5.28 -3.93 2.55
N LEU A 86 4.63 -2.77 2.62
CA LEU A 86 4.87 -1.65 1.71
C LEU A 86 5.78 -0.62 2.37
N ASP A 87 6.77 -0.15 1.61
CA ASP A 87 7.61 0.98 1.99
C ASP A 87 6.88 2.28 1.66
N LEU A 88 6.45 3.01 2.69
CA LEU A 88 5.72 4.28 2.53
C LEU A 88 6.59 5.41 1.96
N GLN A 89 7.93 5.34 2.10
CA GLN A 89 8.84 6.36 1.55
C GLN A 89 9.04 6.21 0.03
N ARG A 90 8.80 5.00 -0.50
CA ARG A 90 8.98 4.68 -1.92
C ARG A 90 7.72 4.05 -2.53
N LEU A 91 6.55 4.43 -2.02
CA LEU A 91 5.27 3.81 -2.40
C LEU A 91 4.97 3.95 -3.89
N GLU A 92 5.33 5.07 -4.53
CA GLU A 92 5.14 5.29 -5.96
C GLU A 92 5.95 4.32 -6.84
N GLN A 93 7.00 3.71 -6.29
CA GLN A 93 7.86 2.73 -6.98
C GLN A 93 7.37 1.29 -6.78
N PHE A 94 6.34 1.07 -5.96
CA PHE A 94 5.83 -0.26 -5.69
C PHE A 94 5.11 -0.83 -6.92
N ASP A 95 5.65 -1.93 -7.46
CA ASP A 95 5.03 -2.69 -8.54
C ASP A 95 4.42 -4.00 -8.01
N PRO A 96 3.08 -4.16 -8.01
CA PRO A 96 2.44 -5.40 -7.56
C PRO A 96 2.76 -6.62 -8.44
N PHE A 97 3.29 -6.42 -9.65
CA PHE A 97 3.70 -7.50 -10.56
C PHE A 97 5.13 -7.99 -10.30
N ALA A 98 5.98 -7.16 -9.71
CA ALA A 98 7.36 -7.49 -9.34
C ALA A 98 7.50 -8.13 -7.94
N VAL A 99 6.40 -8.25 -7.18
CA VAL A 99 6.41 -8.90 -5.86
C VAL A 99 6.82 -10.38 -6.00
N PRO A 100 7.76 -10.89 -5.18
CA PRO A 100 8.29 -12.23 -5.33
C PRO A 100 7.20 -13.30 -5.13
N THR A 101 7.34 -14.37 -5.90
CA THR A 101 6.48 -15.55 -5.81
C THR A 101 7.16 -16.62 -4.96
N ILE A 102 6.37 -17.51 -4.35
CA ILE A 102 6.92 -18.63 -3.60
C ILE A 102 7.86 -19.49 -4.46
N THR A 103 7.52 -19.71 -5.73
CA THR A 103 8.33 -20.48 -6.67
C THR A 103 9.67 -19.79 -6.96
N SER A 104 9.67 -18.48 -7.21
CA SER A 104 10.91 -17.73 -7.45
C SER A 104 11.81 -17.72 -6.20
N LEU A 105 11.23 -17.59 -5.01
CA LEU A 105 12.00 -17.63 -3.76
C LEU A 105 12.63 -19.01 -3.52
N CYS A 106 11.91 -20.11 -3.81
CA CYS A 106 12.50 -21.45 -3.74
C CYS A 106 13.69 -21.60 -4.69
N GLN A 107 13.56 -21.14 -5.94
CA GLN A 107 14.65 -21.19 -6.92
C GLN A 107 15.87 -20.38 -6.49
N GLU A 108 15.66 -19.19 -5.93
CA GLU A 108 16.73 -18.35 -5.38
C GLU A 108 17.47 -19.05 -4.23
N LEU A 109 16.74 -19.75 -3.35
CA LEU A 109 17.32 -20.51 -2.24
C LEU A 109 18.14 -21.71 -2.73
N ASP A 110 17.60 -22.48 -3.69
CA ASP A 110 18.28 -23.65 -4.24
C ASP A 110 19.59 -23.25 -4.92
N THR A 111 19.57 -22.15 -5.69
CA THR A 111 20.77 -21.59 -6.34
C THR A 111 21.77 -21.07 -5.31
N ALA A 112 21.29 -20.39 -4.26
CA ALA A 112 22.15 -19.84 -3.22
C ALA A 112 22.72 -20.90 -2.25
N GLY A 113 22.19 -22.13 -2.30
CA GLY A 113 22.70 -23.31 -1.61
C GLY A 113 23.76 -24.06 -2.42
N SER A 114 23.62 -24.15 -3.75
CA SER A 114 24.57 -24.85 -4.62
C SER A 114 25.96 -24.21 -4.67
N ASP A 115 26.06 -22.89 -4.46
CA ASP A 115 27.35 -22.17 -4.42
C ASP A 115 28.15 -22.40 -3.12
N GLY A 116 27.61 -23.15 -2.15
CA GLY A 116 28.21 -23.42 -0.85
C GLY A 116 28.69 -24.85 -0.61
N GLU A 117 28.56 -25.75 -1.59
CA GLU A 117 28.96 -27.16 -1.44
C GLU A 117 30.36 -27.42 -2.01
N GLN A 118 31.38 -26.97 -1.28
CA GLN A 118 32.62 -27.73 -1.12
C GLN A 118 32.76 -28.10 0.36
N GLU A 119 32.68 -29.42 0.62
CA GLU A 119 33.07 -30.15 1.84
C GLU A 119 32.23 -29.92 3.11
N ASP A 120 31.37 -30.88 3.47
CA ASP A 120 31.76 -31.99 4.38
C ASP A 120 30.58 -32.97 4.57
N VAL A 121 30.86 -34.25 4.38
CA VAL A 121 29.92 -35.37 4.57
C VAL A 121 30.02 -35.79 6.03
N GLY A 122 29.24 -35.17 6.90
CA GLY A 122 29.21 -35.57 8.30
C GLY A 122 28.30 -34.72 9.16
N GLU A 123 27.45 -35.40 9.93
CA GLU A 123 26.70 -34.91 11.09
C GLU A 123 25.29 -34.33 10.83
N THR A 124 24.34 -35.23 11.03
CA THR A 124 22.99 -35.02 11.53
C THR A 124 22.94 -34.06 12.72
N GLU A 125 22.70 -32.78 12.46
CA GLU A 125 21.95 -31.83 13.30
C GLU A 125 21.65 -30.60 12.42
N PRO A 126 20.43 -30.03 12.40
CA PRO A 126 20.15 -28.85 11.60
C PRO A 126 20.78 -27.63 12.30
N LYS A 127 22.10 -27.44 12.13
CA LYS A 127 22.80 -26.20 12.45
C LYS A 127 21.96 -25.07 11.87
N ARG A 128 21.36 -24.25 12.74
CA ARG A 128 20.43 -23.16 12.42
C ARG A 128 20.83 -22.49 11.11
N ARG A 129 20.20 -22.89 10.01
CA ARG A 129 20.33 -22.29 8.67
C ARG A 129 20.29 -20.77 8.86
N THR A 130 21.41 -20.11 8.60
CA THR A 130 21.59 -18.68 8.87
C THR A 130 20.64 -17.88 7.97
N ARG A 131 19.38 -17.73 8.40
CA ARG A 131 18.30 -16.94 7.77
C ARG A 131 18.42 -16.87 6.24
N ASP A 132 18.27 -18.01 5.57
CA ASP A 132 18.51 -18.13 4.12
C ASP A 132 17.68 -17.15 3.26
N TYR A 133 16.54 -16.67 3.78
CA TYR A 133 15.75 -15.63 3.13
C TYR A 133 16.55 -14.36 2.82
N LYS A 134 17.64 -14.08 3.55
CA LYS A 134 18.52 -12.93 3.29
C LYS A 134 19.20 -12.99 1.92
N LYS A 135 19.32 -14.19 1.34
CA LYS A 135 19.85 -14.42 0.00
C LYS A 135 18.77 -14.36 -1.10
N THR A 136 17.53 -14.03 -0.73
CA THR A 136 16.38 -13.99 -1.63
C THR A 136 15.87 -12.56 -1.84
N SER A 137 15.07 -12.37 -2.88
CA SER A 137 14.30 -11.17 -3.17
C SER A 137 13.26 -10.83 -2.09
N LEU A 138 13.02 -11.72 -1.11
CA LEU A 138 12.19 -11.43 0.07
C LEU A 138 12.90 -10.52 1.09
N ALA A 139 14.24 -10.52 1.12
CA ALA A 139 15.03 -9.84 2.15
C ALA A 139 14.69 -8.34 2.33
N PRO A 140 14.52 -7.53 1.26
CA PRO A 140 14.17 -6.11 1.42
C PRO A 140 12.83 -5.90 2.13
N TYR A 141 11.85 -6.76 1.87
CA TYR A 141 10.53 -6.70 2.49
C TYR A 141 10.55 -7.07 3.97
N VAL A 142 11.41 -8.02 4.34
CA VAL A 142 11.62 -8.36 5.76
C VAL A 142 12.27 -7.19 6.50
N ARG A 143 13.22 -6.48 5.88
CA ARG A 143 13.83 -5.29 6.50
C ARG A 143 12.80 -4.19 6.78
N ILE A 144 11.86 -3.95 5.86
CA ILE A 144 10.75 -2.99 6.09
C ILE A 144 9.93 -3.41 7.32
N PHE A 145 9.66 -4.70 7.47
CA PHE A 145 8.93 -5.22 8.63
C PHE A 145 9.73 -5.11 9.94
N GLU A 146 11.03 -5.43 9.91
CA GLU A 146 11.93 -5.28 11.06
C GLU A 146 11.92 -3.84 11.57
N GLN A 147 12.06 -2.84 10.68
CA GLN A 147 11.98 -1.41 11.02
C GLN A 147 10.63 -1.03 11.66
N PHE A 148 9.52 -1.56 11.13
CA PHE A 148 8.20 -1.33 11.71
C PHE A 148 8.09 -1.88 13.13
N VAL A 149 8.57 -3.11 13.37
CA VAL A 149 8.55 -3.74 14.70
C VAL A 149 9.45 -3.01 15.68
N GLU A 150 10.66 -2.59 15.27
CA GLU A 150 11.58 -1.78 16.07
C GLU A 150 10.94 -0.44 16.48
N GLY A 151 10.20 0.20 15.57
CA GLY A 151 9.44 1.41 15.86
C GLY A 151 8.33 1.17 16.91
N MET A 152 7.60 0.06 16.79
CA MET A 152 6.59 -0.32 17.78
C MET A 152 7.20 -0.61 19.16
N GLU A 153 8.34 -1.30 19.21
CA GLU A 153 9.02 -1.61 20.46
C GLU A 153 9.49 -0.34 21.17
N SER A 154 10.10 0.57 20.43
CA SER A 154 10.57 1.87 20.93
C SER A 154 9.42 2.70 21.52
N ALA A 155 8.28 2.76 20.82
CA ALA A 155 7.09 3.47 21.29
C ALA A 155 6.53 2.86 22.59
N ARG A 156 6.43 1.53 22.67
CA ARG A 156 5.96 0.82 23.87
C ARG A 156 6.88 1.01 25.07
N ARG A 157 8.20 0.98 24.86
CA ARG A 157 9.18 1.25 25.91
C ARG A 157 9.01 2.67 26.46
N GLY A 158 8.82 3.65 25.58
CA GLY A 158 8.55 5.04 25.98
C GLY A 158 7.27 5.21 26.80
N GLU A 159 6.19 4.52 26.41
CA GLU A 159 4.92 4.55 27.17
C GLU A 159 5.07 3.90 28.55
N ARG A 160 5.80 2.77 28.63
CA ARG A 160 6.02 2.07 29.91
C ARG A 160 6.82 2.91 30.89
N ILE A 161 7.87 3.59 30.43
CA ILE A 161 8.67 4.52 31.26
C ILE A 161 7.78 5.66 31.77
N ARG A 162 7.01 6.32 30.89
CA ARG A 162 6.08 7.39 31.31
C ARG A 162 5.06 6.93 32.35
N ARG A 163 4.56 5.69 32.25
CA ARG A 163 3.65 5.13 33.25
C ARG A 163 4.34 4.85 34.58
N SER A 164 5.58 4.33 34.58
CA SER A 164 6.41 4.14 35.77
C SER A 164 6.64 5.47 36.50
N ASP A 165 7.06 6.51 35.75
CA ASP A 165 7.34 7.84 36.29
C ASP A 165 6.08 8.48 36.92
N LEU A 166 4.91 8.24 36.33
CA LEU A 166 3.62 8.72 36.86
C LEU A 166 3.14 7.96 38.10
N GLN A 167 3.50 6.68 38.23
CA GLN A 167 3.12 5.84 39.38
C GLN A 167 4.14 5.94 40.53
N GLY A 168 5.31 6.55 40.30
CA GLY A 168 6.38 6.66 41.30
C GLY A 168 7.08 5.32 41.59
N ASP A 169 6.80 4.30 40.78
CA ASP A 169 7.47 3.01 40.81
C ASP A 169 8.78 3.15 40.01
N PHE A 170 9.86 3.51 40.71
CA PHE A 170 11.23 3.50 40.19
C PHE A 170 11.93 2.17 40.50
#